data_AF-A0A127QQX4-F1
#
_entry.id   AF-A0A127QQX4-F1
#
_cell.length_a   1.000
_cell.length_b   1.000
_cell.length_c   1.000
_cell.angle_alpha   90.00
_cell.angle_beta   90.00
_cell.angle_gamma   90.00
#
_symmetry.space_group_name_H-M   'P 1'
#
loop_
_entity.id
_entity.type
_entity.pdbx_description
1 polymer ?
#
loop_
_entity_poly.entity_id
_entity_poly.type
_entity_poly.pdbx_seq_one_letter_code
_entity_poly.pdbx_strand_id
1 'polypeptide(L)'
;MLVQRFNQLHPSYDAPDGDAIIAPVMVVQAPPVPDESRFYSEILEQLFASFRHNDRVEKKQYQVIKLLRYINLKVLVIDEIHSILAGNLNKQRTFLNVVKYLGNELQIPIVGVGTKDAFRAIQTDPQLANRFEPVVLQRWSFDNNFLRLLVSFERMLPLREPSNLHESELAMKLLAVSEGYIGELSRLLVQAAVRAVETGKEKIDAKLVDSLGWVAPSERKRHADKVL
;
A
#
# COMPACT_ATOMS: atom_id res chain seq x y z
N MET A 1 4.66 0.28 5.24
CA MET A 1 3.94 0.80 4.05
C MET A 1 3.59 2.27 4.29
N LEU A 2 3.64 3.15 3.27
CA LEU A 2 3.48 4.61 3.43
C LEU A 2 2.15 4.98 4.09
N VAL A 3 1.06 4.34 3.66
CA VAL A 3 -0.28 4.48 4.23
C VAL A 3 -0.31 4.14 5.72
N GLN A 4 0.30 3.02 6.11
CA GLN A 4 0.37 2.61 7.52
C GLN A 4 1.16 3.60 8.38
N ARG A 5 2.25 4.17 7.84
CA ARG A 5 2.99 5.24 8.52
C ARG A 5 2.14 6.51 8.66
N PHE A 6 1.38 6.89 7.64
CA PHE A 6 0.46 8.02 7.72
C PHE A 6 -0.62 7.80 8.80
N ASN A 7 -1.18 6.58 8.88
CA ASN A 7 -2.13 6.22 9.92
C ASN A 7 -1.52 6.29 11.34
N GLN A 8 -0.29 5.79 11.51
CA GLN A 8 0.44 5.84 12.79
C GLN A 8 0.78 7.27 13.26
N LEU A 9 0.98 8.19 12.31
CA LEU A 9 1.21 9.61 12.62
C LEU A 9 -0.07 10.36 13.01
N HIS A 10 -1.24 9.75 12.81
CA HIS A 10 -2.55 10.31 13.15
C HIS A 10 -3.37 9.31 13.98
N PRO A 11 -2.86 8.90 15.17
CA PRO A 11 -3.52 7.88 15.99
C PRO A 11 -4.90 8.34 16.47
N SER A 12 -5.74 7.38 16.79
CA SER A 12 -7.01 7.66 17.47
C SER A 12 -6.75 8.17 18.88
N TYR A 13 -7.62 9.07 19.37
CA TYR A 13 -7.51 9.68 20.69
C TYR A 13 -8.90 9.96 21.26
N ASP A 14 -9.02 10.03 22.58
CA ASP A 14 -10.28 10.38 23.23
C ASP A 14 -10.61 11.85 22.97
N ALA A 15 -11.87 12.12 22.64
CA ALA A 15 -12.35 13.47 22.46
C ALA A 15 -12.13 14.28 23.76
N PRO A 16 -11.84 15.59 23.69
CA PRO A 16 -11.55 16.40 24.89
C PRO A 16 -12.67 16.42 25.95
N ASP A 17 -13.91 16.15 25.52
CA ASP A 17 -15.11 16.02 26.34
C ASP A 17 -15.33 14.60 26.91
N GLY A 18 -14.57 13.60 26.44
CA GLY A 18 -14.51 12.24 26.99
C GLY A 18 -15.58 11.27 26.48
N ASP A 19 -16.52 11.72 25.65
CA ASP A 19 -17.70 10.93 25.25
C ASP A 19 -17.51 10.13 23.95
N ALA A 20 -16.40 10.34 23.23
CA ALA A 20 -16.15 9.67 21.96
C ALA A 20 -14.67 9.42 21.70
N ILE A 21 -14.38 8.39 20.90
CA ILE A 21 -13.06 8.18 20.30
C ILE A 21 -13.03 8.93 18.96
N ILE A 22 -12.04 9.78 18.76
CA ILE A 22 -11.76 10.43 17.49
C ILE A 22 -10.74 9.57 16.73
N ALA A 23 -11.08 9.17 15.51
CA ALA A 23 -10.20 8.43 14.61
C ALA A 23 -10.06 9.22 13.30
N PRO A 24 -9.08 10.12 13.18
CA PRO A 24 -9.01 11.07 12.06
C PRO A 24 -8.65 10.39 10.74
N VAL A 25 -7.94 9.26 10.78
CA VAL A 25 -7.56 8.49 9.59
C VAL A 25 -8.01 7.04 9.78
N MET A 26 -8.60 6.47 8.73
CA MET A 26 -8.95 5.05 8.65
C MET A 26 -8.43 4.47 7.36
N VAL A 27 -7.82 3.29 7.43
CA VAL A 27 -7.29 2.55 6.28
C VAL A 27 -8.05 1.25 6.15
N VAL A 28 -8.87 1.14 5.12
CA VAL A 28 -9.62 -0.07 4.78
C VAL A 28 -9.05 -0.69 3.50
N GLN A 29 -8.93 -2.02 3.48
CA GLN A 29 -8.57 -2.74 2.27
C GLN A 29 -9.82 -2.98 1.42
N ALA A 30 -9.73 -2.74 0.11
CA ALA A 30 -10.82 -3.07 -0.79
C ALA A 30 -11.08 -4.59 -0.80
N PRO A 31 -12.34 -5.05 -0.81
CA PRO A 31 -12.65 -6.46 -0.87
C PRO A 31 -12.10 -7.09 -2.16
N PRO A 32 -11.72 -8.39 -2.16
CA PRO A 32 -11.16 -9.06 -3.34
C PRO A 32 -12.06 -9.03 -4.59
N VAL A 33 -13.36 -8.82 -4.39
CA VAL A 33 -14.36 -8.59 -5.43
C VAL A 33 -15.06 -7.27 -5.10
N PRO A 34 -15.36 -6.39 -6.08
CA PRO A 34 -16.08 -5.13 -5.88
C PRO A 34 -17.52 -5.38 -5.40
N ASP A 35 -17.65 -5.61 -4.09
CA ASP A 35 -18.90 -5.94 -3.41
C ASP A 35 -19.14 -4.94 -2.28
N GLU A 36 -20.25 -4.23 -2.37
CA GLU A 36 -20.64 -3.19 -1.42
C GLU A 36 -20.87 -3.73 -0.01
N SER A 37 -21.52 -4.89 0.12
CA SER A 37 -21.82 -5.49 1.42
C SER A 37 -20.55 -5.87 2.15
N ARG A 38 -19.59 -6.48 1.43
CA ARG A 38 -18.28 -6.84 1.98
C ARG A 38 -17.51 -5.60 2.38
N PHE A 39 -17.49 -4.56 1.54
CA PHE A 39 -16.78 -3.33 1.86
C PHE A 39 -17.28 -2.66 3.14
N TYR A 40 -18.61 -2.54 3.32
CA TYR A 40 -19.13 -2.03 4.59
C TYR A 40 -18.86 -2.96 5.77
N SER A 41 -18.84 -4.28 5.55
CA SER A 41 -18.50 -5.23 6.62
C SER A 41 -17.05 -5.03 7.09
N GLU A 42 -16.10 -4.87 6.17
CA GLU A 42 -14.69 -4.58 6.50
C GLU A 42 -14.56 -3.29 7.34
N ILE A 43 -15.28 -2.23 6.97
CA ILE A 43 -15.28 -0.98 7.75
C ILE A 43 -15.86 -1.21 9.15
N LEU A 44 -16.98 -1.93 9.27
CA LEU A 44 -17.62 -2.21 10.56
C LEU A 44 -16.75 -3.11 11.45
N GLU A 45 -16.04 -4.07 10.88
CA GLU A 45 -15.08 -4.93 11.59
C GLU A 45 -13.91 -4.09 12.13
N GLN A 46 -13.35 -3.18 11.34
CA GLN A 46 -12.30 -2.26 11.80
C GLN A 46 -12.75 -1.31 12.91
N LEU A 47 -14.03 -0.95 12.93
CA LEU A 47 -14.65 -0.12 13.98
C LEU A 47 -15.06 -0.93 15.22
N PHE A 48 -14.83 -2.24 15.23
CA PHE A 48 -15.32 -3.17 16.26
C PHE A 48 -16.84 -3.05 16.50
N ALA A 49 -17.59 -2.69 15.46
CA ALA A 49 -19.02 -2.48 15.54
C ALA A 49 -19.77 -3.81 15.50
N SER A 50 -20.88 -3.92 16.24
CA SER A 50 -21.76 -5.07 16.17
C SER A 50 -22.62 -5.02 14.90
N PHE A 51 -22.53 -6.04 14.06
CA PHE A 51 -23.38 -6.24 12.87
C PHE A 51 -23.47 -7.74 12.54
N ARG A 52 -24.41 -8.12 11.66
CA ARG A 52 -24.46 -9.50 11.12
C ARG A 52 -23.94 -9.49 9.69
N HIS A 53 -23.14 -10.49 9.30
CA HIS A 53 -22.65 -10.61 7.91
C HIS A 53 -23.80 -10.66 6.89
N ASN A 54 -24.95 -11.22 7.26
CA ASN A 54 -26.15 -11.29 6.43
C ASN A 54 -27.10 -10.10 6.58
N ASP A 55 -26.72 -9.05 7.33
CA ASP A 55 -27.49 -7.81 7.36
C ASP A 55 -27.61 -7.23 5.95
N ARG A 56 -28.77 -6.61 5.69
CA ARG A 56 -29.03 -5.92 4.42
C ARG A 56 -27.99 -4.81 4.20
N VAL A 57 -27.59 -4.61 2.95
CA VAL A 57 -26.56 -3.64 2.57
C VAL A 57 -26.91 -2.24 3.05
N GLU A 58 -28.17 -1.84 2.94
CA GLU A 58 -28.65 -0.50 3.33
C GLU A 58 -28.51 -0.27 4.84
N LYS A 59 -28.69 -1.33 5.65
CA LYS A 59 -28.49 -1.27 7.11
C LYS A 59 -27.00 -1.06 7.43
N LYS A 60 -26.11 -1.80 6.76
CA LYS A 60 -24.66 -1.66 6.94
C LYS A 60 -24.17 -0.28 6.50
N GLN A 61 -24.63 0.20 5.33
CA GLN A 61 -24.35 1.53 4.80
C GLN A 61 -24.71 2.63 5.80
N TYR A 62 -25.93 2.60 6.35
CA TYR A 62 -26.39 3.55 7.35
C TYR A 62 -25.50 3.53 8.60
N GLN A 63 -25.18 2.34 9.11
CA GLN A 63 -24.34 2.18 10.29
C GLN A 63 -22.91 2.68 10.05
N VAL A 64 -22.32 2.38 8.89
CA VAL A 64 -20.99 2.87 8.49
C VAL A 64 -20.96 4.39 8.50
N ILE A 65 -21.88 5.06 7.80
CA ILE A 65 -21.90 6.53 7.75
C ILE A 65 -22.05 7.13 9.14
N LYS A 66 -22.96 6.58 9.95
CA LYS A 66 -23.19 7.06 11.31
C LYS A 66 -21.91 6.97 12.15
N LEU A 67 -21.24 5.82 12.13
CA LEU A 67 -20.03 5.61 12.92
C LEU A 67 -18.84 6.43 12.42
N LEU A 68 -18.63 6.52 11.10
CA LEU A 68 -17.55 7.34 10.54
C LEU A 68 -17.72 8.84 10.84
N ARG A 69 -18.97 9.33 10.87
CA ARG A 69 -19.27 10.69 11.36
C ARG A 69 -19.03 10.82 12.87
N TYR A 70 -19.43 9.81 13.66
CA TYR A 70 -19.29 9.81 15.12
C TYR A 70 -17.83 9.88 15.55
N ILE A 71 -16.94 9.10 14.92
CA ILE A 71 -15.50 9.12 15.20
C ILE A 71 -14.78 10.33 14.58
N ASN A 72 -15.53 11.25 13.97
CA ASN A 72 -15.02 12.46 13.33
C ASN A 72 -13.91 12.15 12.31
N LEU A 73 -14.12 11.13 11.49
CA LEU A 73 -13.17 10.71 10.46
C LEU A 73 -12.84 11.91 9.55
N LYS A 74 -11.55 12.11 9.24
CA LYS A 74 -11.07 13.18 8.37
C LYS A 74 -10.52 12.67 7.05
N VAL A 75 -10.01 11.44 6.99
CA VAL A 75 -9.49 10.83 5.76
C VAL A 75 -9.84 9.35 5.73
N LEU A 76 -10.48 8.89 4.65
CA LEU A 76 -10.67 7.47 4.38
C LEU A 76 -9.65 7.02 3.32
N VAL A 77 -8.79 6.07 3.67
CA VAL A 77 -7.88 5.43 2.72
C VAL A 77 -8.43 4.06 2.32
N ILE A 78 -8.59 3.84 1.01
CA ILE A 78 -8.98 2.55 0.42
C ILE A 78 -7.74 1.95 -0.22
N ASP A 79 -7.12 0.99 0.47
CA ASP A 79 -5.97 0.26 -0.02
C ASP A 79 -6.39 -0.85 -0.99
N GLU A 80 -5.48 -1.25 -1.87
CA GLU A 80 -5.72 -2.26 -2.92
C GLU A 80 -6.96 -1.94 -3.79
N ILE A 81 -7.25 -0.67 -4.09
CA ILE A 81 -8.44 -0.26 -4.86
C ILE A 81 -8.50 -0.87 -6.27
N HIS A 82 -7.41 -1.46 -6.76
CA HIS A 82 -7.39 -2.22 -8.00
C HIS A 82 -8.20 -3.53 -7.94
N SER A 83 -8.59 -4.01 -6.77
CA SER A 83 -9.53 -5.14 -6.62
C SER A 83 -10.88 -4.86 -7.30
N ILE A 84 -11.22 -3.61 -7.61
CA ILE A 84 -12.39 -3.28 -8.44
C ILE A 84 -12.37 -4.01 -9.79
N LEU A 85 -11.19 -4.23 -10.36
CA LEU A 85 -11.02 -4.86 -11.67
C LEU A 85 -11.38 -6.35 -11.67
N ALA A 86 -11.49 -6.99 -10.51
CA ALA A 86 -11.84 -8.41 -10.39
C ALA A 86 -13.32 -8.70 -10.71
N GLY A 87 -14.18 -7.68 -10.75
CA GLY A 87 -15.59 -7.81 -11.11
C GLY A 87 -15.88 -7.46 -12.57
N ASN A 88 -17.06 -7.86 -13.05
CA ASN A 88 -17.59 -7.37 -14.33
C ASN A 88 -17.86 -5.84 -14.28
N LEU A 89 -18.08 -5.23 -15.45
CA LEU A 89 -18.28 -3.78 -15.57
C LEU A 89 -19.43 -3.24 -14.72
N ASN A 90 -20.50 -4.02 -14.50
CA ASN A 90 -21.62 -3.61 -13.66
C ASN A 90 -21.23 -3.56 -12.18
N LYS A 91 -20.48 -4.55 -11.69
CA LYS A 91 -19.95 -4.54 -10.32
C LYS A 91 -18.93 -3.42 -10.11
N GLN A 92 -18.06 -3.18 -11.09
CA GLN A 92 -17.12 -2.04 -11.09
C GLN A 92 -17.87 -0.72 -10.91
N ARG A 93 -18.88 -0.44 -11.75
CA ARG A 93 -19.72 0.77 -11.65
C ARG A 93 -20.43 0.87 -10.31
N THR A 94 -20.95 -0.25 -9.80
CA THR A 94 -21.63 -0.31 -8.49
C THR A 94 -20.66 0.11 -7.38
N PHE A 95 -19.45 -0.44 -7.37
CA PHE A 95 -18.45 -0.08 -6.37
C PHE A 95 -17.95 1.36 -6.49
N LEU A 96 -17.78 1.88 -7.71
CA LEU A 96 -17.47 3.30 -7.92
C LEU A 96 -18.59 4.21 -7.38
N ASN A 97 -19.85 3.80 -7.54
CA ASN A 97 -20.99 4.51 -6.94
C ASN A 97 -20.94 4.50 -5.40
N VAL A 98 -20.48 3.41 -4.78
CA VAL A 98 -20.27 3.34 -3.31
C VAL A 98 -19.22 4.35 -2.87
N VAL A 99 -18.07 4.40 -3.55
CA VAL A 99 -16.99 5.37 -3.25
C VAL A 99 -17.50 6.80 -3.43
N LYS A 100 -18.23 7.07 -4.52
CA LYS A 100 -18.86 8.37 -4.77
C LYS A 100 -19.83 8.75 -3.67
N TYR A 101 -20.68 7.82 -3.25
CA TYR A 101 -21.68 8.02 -2.21
C TYR A 101 -21.02 8.35 -0.87
N LEU A 102 -20.02 7.57 -0.45
CA LEU A 102 -19.25 7.86 0.77
C LEU A 102 -18.59 9.24 0.74
N GLY A 103 -18.00 9.63 -0.40
CA GLY A 103 -17.39 10.94 -0.54
C GLY A 103 -18.40 12.08 -0.40
N ASN A 104 -19.61 11.92 -0.95
CA ASN A 104 -20.68 12.91 -0.81
C ASN A 104 -21.24 12.99 0.61
N GLU A 105 -21.46 11.84 1.26
CA GLU A 105 -22.06 11.79 2.59
C GLU A 105 -21.09 12.21 3.70
N LEU A 106 -19.84 11.78 3.62
CA LEU A 106 -18.86 12.10 4.65
C LEU A 106 -18.24 13.48 4.46
N GLN A 107 -18.23 14.00 3.23
CA GLN A 107 -17.58 15.27 2.87
C GLN A 107 -16.11 15.35 3.30
N ILE A 108 -15.40 14.21 3.21
CA ILE A 108 -13.98 14.09 3.53
C ILE A 108 -13.17 13.60 2.33
N PRO A 109 -11.85 13.87 2.30
CA PRO A 109 -10.94 13.24 1.35
C PRO A 109 -10.98 11.71 1.40
N ILE A 110 -11.09 11.10 0.22
CA ILE A 110 -10.91 9.66 0.02
C ILE A 110 -9.63 9.44 -0.78
N VAL A 111 -8.72 8.62 -0.25
CA VAL A 111 -7.45 8.27 -0.88
C VAL A 111 -7.52 6.84 -1.37
N GLY A 112 -7.49 6.64 -2.69
CA GLY A 112 -7.39 5.30 -3.29
C GLY A 112 -5.93 4.91 -3.53
N VAL A 113 -5.51 3.78 -3.01
CA VAL A 113 -4.15 3.24 -3.20
C VAL A 113 -4.24 1.97 -4.03
N GLY A 114 -3.49 1.93 -5.13
CA GLY A 114 -3.54 0.79 -6.04
C GLY A 114 -2.73 1.00 -7.31
N THR A 115 -3.05 0.21 -8.32
CA THR A 115 -2.31 0.18 -9.59
C THR A 115 -2.77 1.26 -10.57
N LYS A 116 -1.97 1.48 -11.62
CA LYS A 116 -2.34 2.40 -12.72
C LYS A 116 -3.64 2.00 -13.41
N ASP A 117 -3.95 0.70 -13.48
CA ASP A 117 -5.19 0.22 -14.11
C ASP A 117 -6.43 0.53 -13.26
N ALA A 118 -6.30 0.56 -11.94
CA ALA A 118 -7.37 1.03 -11.06
C ALA A 118 -7.67 2.51 -11.30
N PHE A 119 -6.63 3.33 -11.43
CA PHE A 119 -6.79 4.74 -11.77
C PHE A 119 -7.51 4.90 -13.11
N ARG A 120 -7.15 4.13 -14.15
CA ARG A 120 -7.86 4.13 -15.44
C ARG A 120 -9.34 3.76 -15.29
N ALA A 121 -9.67 2.76 -14.47
CA ALA A 121 -11.05 2.36 -14.23
C ALA A 121 -11.85 3.47 -13.52
N ILE A 122 -11.27 4.14 -12.52
CA ILE A 122 -11.91 5.29 -11.84
C ILE A 122 -12.17 6.43 -12.84
N GLN A 123 -11.22 6.69 -13.74
CA GLN A 123 -11.35 7.73 -14.78
C GLN A 123 -12.46 7.45 -15.81
N THR A 124 -13.03 6.24 -15.84
CA THR A 124 -14.21 5.95 -16.68
C THR A 124 -15.50 6.57 -16.14
N ASP A 125 -15.55 6.95 -14.87
CA ASP A 125 -16.67 7.70 -14.26
C ASP A 125 -16.31 9.20 -14.21
N PRO A 126 -16.93 10.06 -15.05
CA PRO A 126 -16.64 11.49 -15.08
C PRO A 126 -16.85 12.22 -13.74
N GLN A 127 -17.71 11.70 -12.86
CA GLN A 127 -17.98 12.31 -11.55
C GLN A 127 -16.85 12.04 -10.56
N LEU A 128 -16.10 10.96 -10.75
CA LEU A 128 -14.94 10.60 -9.94
C LEU A 128 -13.62 11.06 -10.57
N ALA A 129 -13.55 11.14 -11.90
CA ALA A 129 -12.37 11.52 -12.65
C ALA A 129 -11.71 12.82 -12.14
N ASN A 130 -12.52 13.83 -11.86
CA ASN A 130 -12.07 15.13 -11.35
C ASN A 130 -11.86 15.19 -9.84
N ARG A 131 -12.25 14.14 -9.09
CA ARG A 131 -12.12 14.07 -7.61
C ARG A 131 -10.89 13.26 -7.17
N PHE A 132 -10.37 12.41 -8.05
CA PHE A 132 -9.20 11.58 -7.77
C PHE A 132 -7.99 12.08 -8.57
N GLU A 133 -7.21 12.95 -7.95
CA GLU A 133 -5.93 13.41 -8.51
C GLU A 133 -4.85 12.33 -8.32
N PRO A 134 -4.10 11.96 -9.38
CA PRO A 134 -3.11 10.90 -9.29
C PRO A 134 -1.81 11.39 -8.63
N VAL A 135 -1.36 10.67 -7.60
CA VAL A 135 0.00 10.76 -7.08
C VAL A 135 0.73 9.46 -7.42
N VAL A 136 1.70 9.54 -8.34
CA VAL A 136 2.41 8.37 -8.83
C VAL A 136 3.69 8.16 -8.05
N LEU A 137 3.80 7.01 -7.36
CA LEU A 137 5.07 6.55 -6.79
C LEU A 137 5.95 5.99 -7.90
N GLN A 138 6.95 6.77 -8.31
CA GLN A 138 7.91 6.37 -9.33
C GLN A 138 8.83 5.27 -8.80
N ARG A 139 9.34 4.45 -9.72
CA ARG A 139 10.46 3.55 -9.40
C ARG A 139 11.69 4.38 -9.08
N TRP A 140 12.55 3.86 -8.22
CA TRP A 140 13.82 4.48 -7.95
C TRP A 140 14.69 4.46 -9.21
N SER A 141 15.41 5.55 -9.42
CA SER A 141 16.42 5.70 -10.48
C SER A 141 17.78 5.94 -9.83
N PHE A 142 18.86 5.91 -10.62
CA PHE A 142 20.18 6.20 -10.08
C PHE A 142 20.33 7.71 -9.87
N ASP A 143 19.94 8.19 -8.69
CA ASP A 143 20.02 9.58 -8.29
C ASP A 143 20.44 9.74 -6.82
N ASN A 144 20.60 10.99 -6.38
CA ASN A 144 20.96 11.29 -5.00
C ASN A 144 19.93 10.78 -3.98
N ASN A 145 18.65 10.67 -4.37
CA ASN A 145 17.62 10.15 -3.47
C ASN A 145 17.80 8.65 -3.26
N PHE A 146 18.12 7.89 -4.32
CA PHE A 146 18.41 6.47 -4.23
C PHE A 146 19.67 6.19 -3.41
N LEU A 147 20.73 6.99 -3.58
CA LEU A 147 21.91 6.88 -2.73
C LEU A 147 21.57 7.14 -1.25
N ARG A 148 20.73 8.14 -0.95
CA ARG A 148 20.24 8.40 0.42
C ARG A 148 19.37 7.25 0.97
N LEU A 149 18.58 6.61 0.11
CA LEU A 149 17.82 5.42 0.48
C LEU A 149 18.77 4.29 0.89
N LEU A 150 19.83 4.04 0.13
CA LEU A 150 20.82 3.01 0.45
C LEU A 150 21.54 3.29 1.77
N VAL A 151 21.92 4.55 2.04
CA VAL A 151 22.46 4.96 3.36
C VAL A 151 21.46 4.68 4.48
N SER A 152 20.16 4.89 4.23
CA SER A 152 19.11 4.62 5.22
C SER A 152 18.96 3.12 5.50
N PHE A 153 19.04 2.27 4.47
CA PHE A 153 19.07 0.82 4.65
C PHE A 153 20.31 0.37 5.41
N GLU A 154 21.49 0.88 5.06
CA GLU A 154 22.75 0.50 5.69
C GLU A 154 22.73 0.72 7.21
N ARG A 155 22.13 1.82 7.67
CA ARG A 155 21.95 2.11 9.10
C ARG A 155 21.05 1.12 9.84
N MET A 156 20.20 0.39 9.13
CA MET A 156 19.26 -0.57 9.69
C MET A 156 19.76 -2.02 9.58
N LEU A 157 20.79 -2.29 8.78
CA LEU A 157 21.32 -3.63 8.59
C LEU A 157 22.19 -4.03 9.80
N PRO A 158 21.96 -5.20 10.42
CA PRO A 158 22.68 -5.62 11.61
C PRO A 158 24.03 -6.30 11.26
N LEU A 159 24.85 -5.64 10.43
CA LEU A 159 26.15 -6.15 9.99
C LEU A 159 27.28 -5.45 10.76
N ARG A 160 28.36 -6.19 11.07
CA ARG A 160 29.49 -5.62 11.85
C ARG A 160 30.36 -4.68 11.04
N GLU A 161 30.48 -4.89 9.73
CA GLU A 161 31.30 -4.07 8.85
C GLU A 161 30.46 -3.18 7.93
N PRO A 162 30.91 -1.93 7.67
CA PRO A 162 30.24 -1.04 6.74
C PRO A 162 30.26 -1.63 5.33
N SER A 163 29.08 -1.74 4.74
CA SER A 163 28.90 -2.26 3.38
C SER A 163 29.08 -1.17 2.32
N ASN A 164 29.01 0.10 2.74
CA ASN A 164 29.02 1.30 1.91
C ASN A 164 28.09 1.15 0.71
N LEU A 165 26.81 0.83 0.96
CA LEU A 165 25.85 0.46 -0.09
C LEU A 165 25.70 1.53 -1.17
N HIS A 166 25.94 2.79 -0.80
CA HIS A 166 25.85 3.97 -1.65
C HIS A 166 27.06 4.18 -2.57
N GLU A 167 28.12 3.37 -2.46
CA GLU A 167 29.24 3.41 -3.41
C GLU A 167 28.75 3.05 -4.82
N SER A 168 29.23 3.81 -5.80
CA SER A 168 28.67 3.84 -7.17
C SER A 168 28.46 2.46 -7.79
N GLU A 169 29.47 1.58 -7.72
CA GLU A 169 29.40 0.23 -8.31
C GLU A 169 28.32 -0.64 -7.66
N LEU A 170 28.31 -0.71 -6.33
CA LEU A 170 27.34 -1.52 -5.59
C LEU A 170 25.93 -0.94 -5.69
N ALA A 171 25.79 0.39 -5.63
CA ALA A 171 24.52 1.07 -5.80
C ALA A 171 23.90 0.81 -7.19
N MET A 172 24.69 0.95 -8.27
CA MET A 172 24.23 0.65 -9.63
C MET A 172 23.78 -0.81 -9.76
N LYS A 173 24.52 -1.73 -9.14
CA LYS A 173 24.17 -3.16 -9.13
C LYS A 173 22.87 -3.43 -8.40
N LEU A 174 22.72 -2.92 -7.18
CA LEU A 174 21.51 -3.07 -6.38
C LEU A 174 20.29 -2.48 -7.11
N LEU A 175 20.47 -1.35 -7.80
CA LEU A 175 19.42 -0.75 -8.62
C LEU A 175 19.04 -1.64 -9.81
N ALA A 176 20.01 -2.16 -10.55
CA ALA A 176 19.78 -3.02 -11.70
C ALA A 176 19.04 -4.31 -11.30
N VAL A 177 19.49 -4.97 -10.22
CA VAL A 177 18.94 -6.23 -9.73
C VAL A 177 17.54 -6.07 -9.11
N SER A 178 17.27 -4.93 -8.47
CA SER A 178 15.95 -4.59 -7.92
C SER A 178 15.00 -3.94 -8.92
N GLU A 179 15.48 -3.55 -10.10
CA GLU A 179 14.76 -2.78 -11.12
C GLU A 179 14.09 -1.50 -10.59
N GLY A 180 14.66 -0.90 -9.54
CA GLY A 180 14.14 0.30 -8.88
C GLY A 180 12.92 0.06 -8.00
N TYR A 181 12.54 -1.19 -7.72
CA TYR A 181 11.49 -1.51 -6.77
C TYR A 181 12.03 -1.56 -5.34
N ILE A 182 11.58 -0.64 -4.48
CA ILE A 182 12.02 -0.58 -3.07
C ILE A 182 11.73 -1.88 -2.29
N GLY A 183 10.62 -2.55 -2.59
CA GLY A 183 10.29 -3.83 -1.97
C GLY A 183 11.25 -4.96 -2.36
N GLU A 184 11.66 -4.98 -3.63
CA GLU A 184 12.64 -5.95 -4.16
C GLU A 184 14.04 -5.64 -3.64
N LEU A 185 14.42 -4.35 -3.58
CA LEU A 185 15.67 -3.91 -2.95
C LEU A 185 15.73 -4.33 -1.47
N SER A 186 14.67 -4.09 -0.71
CA SER A 186 14.60 -4.49 0.70
C SER A 186 14.79 -5.99 0.87
N ARG A 187 14.07 -6.81 0.08
CA ARG A 187 14.19 -8.27 0.11
C ARG A 187 15.59 -8.74 -0.30
N LEU A 188 16.18 -8.13 -1.33
CA LEU A 188 17.55 -8.40 -1.77
C LEU A 188 18.55 -8.11 -0.65
N LEU A 189 18.46 -6.96 0.00
CA LEU A 189 19.36 -6.56 1.08
C LEU A 189 19.22 -7.46 2.31
N VAL A 190 18.00 -7.89 2.65
CA VAL A 190 17.77 -8.86 3.73
C VAL A 190 18.45 -10.19 3.41
N GLN A 191 18.27 -10.73 2.20
CA GLN A 191 18.94 -11.97 1.79
C GLN A 191 20.46 -11.83 1.77
N ALA A 192 20.97 -10.69 1.28
CA ALA A 192 22.39 -10.38 1.26
C ALA A 192 22.98 -10.33 2.68
N ALA A 193 22.28 -9.68 3.62
CA ALA A 193 22.70 -9.58 5.01
C ALA A 193 22.71 -10.94 5.70
N VAL A 194 21.67 -11.76 5.50
CA VAL A 194 21.63 -13.14 6.02
C VAL A 194 22.83 -13.94 5.51
N ARG A 195 23.11 -13.91 4.19
CA ARG A 195 24.27 -14.61 3.62
C ARG A 195 25.59 -14.07 4.16
N ALA A 196 25.70 -12.77 4.40
CA ALA A 196 26.91 -12.15 4.94
C ALA A 196 27.22 -12.65 6.36
N VAL A 197 26.18 -12.83 7.19
CA VAL A 197 26.30 -13.40 8.53
C VAL A 197 26.63 -14.89 8.47
N GLU A 198 25.91 -15.67 7.66
CA GLU A 198 26.15 -17.12 7.51
C GLU A 198 27.57 -17.46 7.04
N THR A 199 28.16 -16.62 6.19
CA THR A 199 29.51 -16.79 5.67
C THR A 199 30.59 -16.16 6.55
N GLY A 200 30.21 -15.49 7.63
CA GLY A 200 31.12 -14.76 8.54
C GLY A 200 31.76 -13.51 7.93
N LYS A 201 31.33 -13.10 6.72
CA LYS A 201 31.86 -11.93 6.02
C LYS A 201 31.41 -10.62 6.66
N GLU A 202 30.21 -10.60 7.24
CA GLU A 202 29.67 -9.44 7.99
C GLU A 202 29.62 -8.13 7.19
N LYS A 203 29.61 -8.22 5.85
CA LYS A 203 29.57 -7.10 4.89
C LYS A 203 28.89 -7.53 3.58
N ILE A 204 28.09 -6.64 2.99
CA ILE A 204 27.56 -6.81 1.64
C ILE A 204 28.51 -6.16 0.63
N ASP A 205 28.93 -6.92 -0.38
CA ASP A 205 29.65 -6.42 -1.53
C ASP A 205 29.08 -6.98 -2.84
N ALA A 206 29.59 -6.50 -3.98
CA ALA A 206 29.10 -6.89 -5.29
C ALA A 206 29.18 -8.41 -5.52
N LYS A 207 30.24 -9.08 -5.03
CA LYS A 207 30.43 -10.53 -5.17
C LYS A 207 29.39 -11.32 -4.37
N LEU A 208 29.08 -10.86 -3.16
CA LEU A 208 28.05 -11.49 -2.34
C LEU A 208 26.69 -11.40 -3.02
N VAL A 209 26.35 -10.23 -3.59
CA VAL A 209 25.09 -10.04 -4.33
C VAL A 209 24.98 -11.01 -5.52
N ASP A 210 26.06 -11.25 -6.27
CA ASP A 210 26.06 -12.24 -7.36
C ASP A 210 25.80 -13.66 -6.87
N SER A 211 26.31 -14.00 -5.68
CA SER A 211 26.19 -15.36 -5.12
C SER A 211 24.79 -15.72 -4.62
N LEU A 212 23.86 -14.76 -4.59
CA LEU A 212 22.49 -14.98 -4.11
C LEU A 212 21.62 -15.73 -5.13
N GLY A 213 22.02 -15.80 -6.40
CA GLY A 213 21.17 -16.36 -7.45
C GLY A 213 19.86 -15.59 -7.60
N TRP A 214 19.88 -14.28 -7.34
CA TRP A 214 18.70 -13.44 -7.38
C TRP A 214 18.15 -13.34 -8.81
N VAL A 215 16.86 -13.64 -8.96
CA VAL A 215 16.16 -13.48 -10.24
C VAL A 215 15.43 -12.13 -10.23
N ALA A 216 15.75 -11.28 -11.20
CA ALA A 216 15.14 -9.95 -11.29
C ALA A 216 13.62 -10.03 -11.55
N PRO A 217 12.83 -9.01 -11.17
CA PRO A 217 11.38 -9.03 -11.36
C PRO A 217 10.95 -9.25 -12.82
N SER A 218 11.63 -8.63 -13.79
CA SER A 218 11.32 -8.83 -15.21
C SER A 218 11.64 -10.25 -15.71
N GLU A 219 12.71 -10.86 -15.19
CA GLU A 219 13.08 -12.23 -15.52
C GLU A 219 12.08 -13.23 -14.95
N ARG A 220 11.66 -13.07 -13.69
CA ARG A 220 10.59 -13.89 -13.09
C ARG A 220 9.33 -13.88 -13.92
N LYS A 221 8.92 -12.70 -14.40
CA LYS A 221 7.75 -12.56 -15.27
C LYS A 221 7.92 -13.35 -16.58
N ARG A 222 9.07 -13.22 -17.24
CA ARG A 222 9.38 -13.97 -18.47
C ARG A 222 9.41 -15.48 -18.26
N HIS A 223 9.88 -15.96 -17.11
CA HIS A 223 9.86 -17.37 -16.77
C HIS A 223 8.42 -17.87 -16.56
N ALA A 224 7.58 -17.12 -15.84
CA ALA A 224 6.17 -17.46 -15.67
C ALA A 224 5.43 -17.52 -17.01
N ASP A 225 5.66 -16.55 -17.90
CA ASP A 225 5.05 -16.49 -19.23
C ASP A 225 5.49 -17.62 -20.18
N LYS A 226 6.58 -18.33 -19.87
CA LYS A 226 7.08 -19.49 -20.66
C LYS A 226 6.59 -20.84 -20.14
N VAL A 227 6.15 -20.89 -18.88
CA VAL A 227 5.72 -22.13 -18.20
C VAL A 227 4.19 -22.28 -18.24
N LEU A 228 3.47 -21.18 -18.48
CA LEU A 228 2.03 -21.13 -18.76
C LEU A 228 1.76 -21.22 -20.26
#